data_AF-A0A0N4XU15-F1
#
_entry.id   AF-A0A0N4XU15-F1
#
_cell.length_a   1.000
_cell.length_b   1.000
_cell.length_c   1.000
_cell.angle_alpha   90.00
_cell.angle_beta   90.00
_cell.angle_gamma   90.00
#
_symmetry.space_group_name_H-M   'P 1'
#
loop_
_entity.id
_entity.type
_entity.pdbx_description
1 polymer ?
#
loop_
_entity_poly.entity_id
_entity_poly.type
_entity_poly.pdbx_seq_one_letter_code
_entity_poly.pdbx_strand_id
1 'polypeptide(L)'
;MFSINVPKLPTDEMLIVPRLKLLRADVSAELLPAGCSASDLLPAVNVKEKIEVNGESRLVQKKKTIYPEWEKCWDTAVVEGRILQIVLMHNQTPVVEATMRLEAMINLNSVELLLAVAPTWMG
;
A
#
# COMPACT_ATOMS: atom_id res chain seq x y z
N MET A 1 28.33 -32.71 25.58
CA MET A 1 27.95 -31.85 24.44
C MET A 1 27.01 -30.78 25.00
N PHE A 2 27.51 -29.57 25.25
CA PHE A 2 26.71 -28.48 25.82
C PHE A 2 25.97 -27.79 24.67
N SER A 3 24.64 -27.89 24.67
CA SER A 3 23.81 -27.10 23.75
C SER A 3 23.72 -25.69 24.32
N ILE A 4 24.31 -24.72 23.64
CA ILE A 4 24.15 -23.31 23.98
C ILE A 4 22.74 -22.94 23.54
N ASN A 5 21.85 -22.67 24.51
CA ASN A 5 20.59 -22.01 24.22
C ASN A 5 20.93 -20.60 23.74
N VAL A 6 21.02 -20.41 22.42
CA VAL A 6 20.93 -19.09 21.83
C VAL A 6 19.50 -18.63 22.11
N PRO A 7 19.29 -17.54 22.88
CA PRO A 7 17.96 -16.98 23.00
C PRO A 7 17.48 -16.69 21.58
N LYS A 8 16.34 -17.25 21.17
CA LYS A 8 15.63 -16.70 20.02
C LYS A 8 15.43 -15.23 20.35
N LEU A 9 16.10 -14.35 19.59
CA LEU A 9 15.80 -12.93 19.61
C LEU A 9 14.27 -12.82 19.52
N PRO A 10 13.63 -11.92 20.29
CA PRO A 10 12.24 -11.60 20.03
C PRO A 10 12.14 -11.35 18.53
N THR A 11 11.19 -11.99 17.87
CA THR A 11 10.81 -11.66 16.50
C THR A 11 10.20 -10.26 16.58
N ASP A 12 11.00 -9.24 16.87
CA ASP A 12 10.62 -7.85 16.70
C ASP A 12 10.41 -7.73 15.20
N GLU A 13 9.14 -7.83 14.79
CA GLU A 13 8.70 -7.49 13.46
C GLU A 13 9.37 -6.16 13.12
N MET A 14 10.29 -6.17 12.15
CA MET A 14 11.05 -4.98 11.81
C MET A 14 10.06 -3.91 11.36
N LEU A 15 9.76 -2.98 12.27
CA LEU A 15 8.83 -1.90 12.01
C LEU A 15 9.54 -0.88 11.15
N ILE A 16 9.08 -0.75 9.92
CA ILE A 16 9.59 0.25 8.98
C ILE A 16 8.54 1.35 8.88
N VAL A 17 8.99 2.59 8.95
CA VAL A 17 8.13 3.76 8.84
C VAL A 17 8.58 4.58 7.63
N PRO A 18 8.32 4.10 6.39
CA PRO A 18 8.64 4.88 5.21
C PRO A 18 7.88 6.21 5.19
N ARG A 19 8.58 7.25 4.75
CA ARG A 19 8.00 8.54 4.36
C ARG A 19 7.65 8.49 2.87
N LEU A 20 6.36 8.58 2.56
CA LEU A 20 5.81 8.44 1.22
C LEU A 20 5.23 9.77 0.74
N LYS A 21 5.21 9.96 -0.58
CA LYS A 21 4.56 11.10 -1.25
C LYS A 21 3.93 10.61 -2.55
N LEU A 22 2.64 10.89 -2.75
CA LEU A 22 1.94 10.63 -4.01
C LEU A 22 2.05 11.88 -4.86
N LEU A 23 2.55 11.76 -6.09
CA LEU A 23 2.74 12.92 -6.94
C LEU A 23 1.45 13.26 -7.69
N ARG A 24 0.96 12.30 -8.48
CA ARG A 24 -0.26 12.42 -9.28
C ARG A 24 -0.77 11.05 -9.68
N ALA A 25 -2.02 11.02 -10.10
CA ALA A 25 -2.61 9.89 -10.79
C ALA A 25 -2.15 9.87 -12.27
N ASP A 26 -1.78 8.69 -12.76
CA ASP A 26 -1.57 8.43 -14.19
C ASP A 26 -2.52 7.29 -14.59
N VAL A 27 -3.76 7.68 -14.92
CA VAL A 27 -4.87 6.77 -15.19
C VAL A 27 -5.35 7.02 -16.60
N SER A 28 -5.44 5.95 -17.36
CA SER A 28 -5.91 6.03 -18.74
C SER A 28 -7.36 6.49 -18.82
N ALA A 29 -7.68 7.29 -19.84
CA ALA A 29 -8.97 7.97 -19.94
C ALA A 29 -10.16 7.01 -20.02
N GLU A 30 -9.98 5.80 -20.56
CA GLU A 30 -11.02 4.77 -20.63
C GLU A 30 -11.42 4.19 -19.27
N LEU A 31 -10.58 4.34 -18.24
CA LEU A 31 -10.87 3.89 -16.87
C LEU A 31 -11.54 4.99 -16.04
N LEU A 32 -11.55 6.24 -16.53
CA LEU A 32 -12.11 7.36 -15.81
C LEU A 32 -13.63 7.42 -15.98
N PRO A 33 -14.36 7.82 -14.92
CA PRO A 33 -15.77 8.16 -15.05
C PRO A 33 -16.01 9.27 -16.07
N ALA A 34 -17.22 9.31 -16.65
CA ALA A 34 -17.57 10.36 -17.61
C ALA A 34 -17.41 11.77 -17.00
N GLY A 35 -16.68 12.64 -17.71
CA GLY A 35 -16.42 14.02 -17.26
C GLY A 35 -15.41 14.14 -16.11
N CYS A 36 -14.77 13.04 -15.71
CA CYS A 36 -13.71 13.02 -14.70
C CYS A 36 -12.33 13.00 -15.36
N SER A 37 -11.41 13.81 -14.84
CA SER A 37 -9.99 13.78 -15.18
C SER A 37 -9.19 13.09 -14.09
N ALA A 38 -7.96 12.66 -14.38
CA ALA A 38 -7.09 12.03 -13.39
C ALA A 38 -6.82 12.95 -12.17
N SER A 39 -6.82 14.27 -12.35
CA SER A 39 -6.66 15.26 -11.27
C SER A 39 -7.87 15.38 -10.35
N ASP A 40 -9.05 14.92 -10.77
CA ASP A 40 -10.26 14.91 -9.93
C ASP A 40 -10.28 13.72 -8.96
N LEU A 41 -9.33 12.79 -9.10
CA LEU A 41 -9.22 11.62 -8.23
C LEU A 41 -8.54 11.97 -6.91
N LEU A 42 -9.10 11.43 -5.83
CA LEU A 42 -8.56 11.56 -4.48
C LEU A 42 -8.01 10.21 -4.01
N PRO A 43 -6.80 10.17 -3.42
CA PRO A 43 -6.21 8.93 -2.97
C PRO A 43 -6.78 8.50 -1.61
N ALA A 44 -7.01 7.20 -1.48
CA ALA A 44 -7.33 6.51 -0.25
C ALA A 44 -6.33 5.37 -0.05
N VAL A 45 -5.60 5.38 1.07
CA VAL A 45 -4.52 4.43 1.35
C VAL A 45 -4.95 3.51 2.48
N ASN A 46 -4.98 2.21 2.19
CA ASN A 46 -5.28 1.15 3.13
C ASN A 46 -4.00 0.39 3.46
N VAL A 47 -3.73 0.20 4.76
CA VAL A 47 -2.70 -0.72 5.23
C VAL A 47 -3.38 -2.05 5.56
N LYS A 48 -3.08 -3.10 4.78
CA LYS A 48 -3.63 -4.44 5.01
C LYS A 48 -2.56 -5.38 5.55
N GLU A 49 -2.96 -6.26 6.46
CA GLU A 49 -2.10 -7.26 7.08
C GLU A 49 -2.43 -8.64 6.54
N LYS A 50 -1.41 -9.44 6.25
CA LYS A 50 -1.59 -10.87 6.01
C LYS A 50 -1.91 -11.57 7.34
N ILE A 51 -3.02 -12.29 7.37
CA ILE A 51 -3.39 -13.18 8.47
C ILE A 51 -3.63 -14.60 7.91
N GLU A 52 -3.43 -15.60 8.75
CA GLU A 52 -3.82 -16.97 8.46
C GLU A 52 -5.17 -17.26 9.11
N VAL A 53 -6.14 -17.70 8.33
CA VAL A 53 -7.47 -18.12 8.81
C VAL A 53 -7.74 -19.50 8.28
N ASN A 54 -7.82 -20.51 9.17
CA ASN A 54 -8.03 -21.91 8.80
C ASN A 54 -7.01 -22.47 7.79
N GLY A 55 -5.76 -21.99 7.83
CA GLY A 55 -4.70 -22.38 6.90
C GLY A 55 -4.74 -21.65 5.55
N GLU A 56 -5.65 -20.68 5.39
CA GLU A 56 -5.69 -19.78 4.23
C GLU A 56 -5.15 -18.39 4.58
N SER A 57 -4.19 -17.92 3.78
CA SER A 57 -3.70 -16.55 3.83
C SER A 57 -4.76 -15.55 3.35
N ARG A 58 -5.05 -14.53 4.16
CA ARG A 58 -5.99 -13.44 3.84
C ARG A 58 -5.40 -12.08 4.17
N LEU A 59 -5.79 -11.04 3.43
CA LEU A 59 -5.41 -9.66 3.69
C LEU A 59 -6.54 -8.92 4.41
N VAL A 60 -6.27 -8.40 5.60
CA VAL A 60 -7.28 -7.67 6.40
C VAL A 60 -6.83 -6.26 6.70
N GLN A 61 -7.75 -5.31 6.58
CA GLN A 61 -7.53 -3.95 7.01
C GLN A 61 -7.99 -3.78 8.45
N LYS A 62 -7.05 -3.66 9.39
CA LYS A 62 -7.35 -3.41 10.80
C LYS A 62 -7.34 -1.92 11.16
N LYS A 63 -6.60 -1.11 10.39
CA LYS A 63 -6.43 0.33 10.64
C LYS A 63 -7.35 1.15 9.73
N LYS A 64 -7.67 2.37 10.16
CA LYS A 64 -8.44 3.33 9.34
C LYS A 64 -7.71 3.63 8.04
N THR A 65 -8.50 3.87 6.99
CA THR A 65 -8.01 4.40 5.72
C THR A 65 -7.37 5.78 5.94
N ILE A 66 -6.24 6.00 5.28
CA ILE A 66 -5.52 7.27 5.27
C ILE A 66 -5.89 8.00 3.98
N TYR A 67 -6.17 9.29 4.06
CA TYR A 67 -6.49 10.14 2.89
C TYR A 67 -5.40 11.19 2.74
N PRO A 68 -4.25 10.84 2.13
CA PRO A 68 -3.16 11.81 1.95
C PRO A 68 -3.55 12.86 0.91
N GLU A 69 -2.97 14.04 1.03
CA GLU A 69 -3.02 15.03 -0.05
C GLU A 69 -1.94 14.71 -1.09
N TRP A 70 -2.19 15.08 -2.35
CA TRP A 70 -1.17 15.04 -3.39
C TRP A 70 0.02 15.93 -3.02
N GLU A 71 1.21 15.48 -3.42
CA GLU A 71 2.51 16.15 -3.22
C GLU A 71 2.91 16.43 -1.76
N LYS A 72 2.11 15.97 -0.78
CA LYS A 72 2.47 16.03 0.64
C LYS A 72 2.99 14.69 1.14
N CYS A 73 4.02 14.77 1.98
CA CYS A 73 4.59 13.59 2.61
C CYS A 73 3.70 13.10 3.76
N TRP A 74 3.59 11.77 3.91
CA TRP A 74 3.07 11.15 5.12
C TRP A 74 3.93 9.95 5.51
N ASP A 75 3.89 9.63 6.79
CA ASP A 75 4.61 8.50 7.36
C ASP A 75 3.61 7.35 7.59
N THR A 76 3.96 6.13 7.20
CA THR A 76 3.09 4.96 7.41
C THR A 76 3.87 3.79 7.98
N ALA A 77 3.32 3.16 9.02
CA ALA A 77 3.93 2.02 9.68
C ALA A 77 3.65 0.72 8.91
N VAL A 78 4.70 0.11 8.36
CA VAL A 78 4.65 -1.15 7.62
C VAL A 78 5.54 -2.18 8.32
N VAL A 79 5.03 -3.39 8.50
CA VAL A 79 5.78 -4.55 8.99
C VAL A 79 5.73 -5.64 7.91
N GLU A 80 6.62 -6.63 8.01
CA GLU A 80 6.66 -7.75 7.07
C GLU A 80 5.28 -8.40 6.91
N GLY A 81 4.93 -8.77 5.66
CA GLY A 81 3.61 -9.34 5.35
C GLY A 81 2.46 -8.33 5.29
N ARG A 82 2.69 -7.02 5.48
CA ARG A 82 1.71 -5.98 5.17
C ARG A 82 1.83 -5.47 3.74
N ILE A 83 0.71 -5.01 3.19
CA ILE A 83 0.64 -4.29 1.92
C ILE A 83 0.06 -2.88 2.14
N LEU A 84 0.46 -1.95 1.27
CA LEU A 84 -0.26 -0.72 1.04
C LEU A 84 -1.12 -0.88 -0.20
N GLN A 85 -2.42 -0.72 -0.05
CA GLN A 85 -3.35 -0.61 -1.17
C GLN A 85 -3.72 0.85 -1.32
N ILE A 86 -3.47 1.42 -2.49
CA ILE A 86 -3.80 2.79 -2.83
C ILE A 86 -4.98 2.74 -3.79
N VAL A 87 -6.09 3.34 -3.41
CA VAL A 87 -7.33 3.38 -4.20
C VAL A 87 -7.54 4.83 -4.62
N LEU A 88 -7.72 5.06 -5.91
CA LEU A 88 -8.10 6.37 -6.44
C LEU A 88 -9.62 6.45 -6.49
N MET A 89 -10.17 7.45 -5.82
CA MET A 89 -11.60 7.63 -5.60
C MET A 89 -12.11 8.84 -6.37
N HIS A 90 -13.31 8.74 -6.93
CA HIS A 90 -14.09 9.87 -7.44
C HIS A 90 -15.46 9.85 -6.77
N ASN A 91 -15.84 10.92 -6.07
CA ASN A 91 -17.12 10.99 -5.34
C ASN A 91 -17.43 9.75 -4.48
N GLN A 92 -16.47 9.32 -3.65
CA GLN A 92 -16.56 8.12 -2.79
C GLN A 92 -16.68 6.78 -3.54
N THR A 93 -16.54 6.78 -4.87
CA THR A 93 -16.53 5.56 -5.69
C THR A 93 -15.10 5.21 -6.07
N PRO A 94 -14.63 3.96 -5.84
CA PRO A 94 -13.32 3.52 -6.28
C PRO A 94 -13.28 3.46 -7.81
N VAL A 95 -12.26 4.07 -8.40
CA VAL A 95 -12.04 4.10 -9.85
C VAL A 95 -10.99 3.07 -10.23
N VAL A 96 -9.84 3.13 -9.58
CA VAL A 96 -8.73 2.19 -9.79
C VAL A 96 -7.98 1.97 -8.48
N GLU A 97 -7.24 0.86 -8.39
CA GLU A 97 -6.36 0.59 -7.25
C GLU A 97 -5.00 0.04 -7.67
N ALA A 98 -4.01 0.30 -6.81
CA ALA A 98 -2.66 -0.25 -6.90
C ALA A 98 -2.28 -0.87 -5.56
N THR A 99 -1.50 -1.96 -5.61
CA THR A 99 -0.98 -2.63 -4.40
C THR A 99 0.54 -2.57 -4.39
N MET A 100 1.10 -2.09 -3.28
CA MET A 100 2.53 -2.06 -3.02
C MET A 100 2.87 -2.94 -1.81
N ARG A 101 3.89 -3.79 -1.96
CA ARG A 101 4.38 -4.64 -0.88
C ARG A 101 5.61 -4.04 -0.21
N LEU A 102 5.88 -4.42 1.03
CA LEU A 102 6.98 -3.86 1.82
C LEU A 102 8.35 -4.07 1.15
N GLU A 103 8.57 -5.20 0.48
CA GLU A 103 9.85 -5.53 -0.17
C GLU A 103 10.23 -4.48 -1.25
N ALA A 104 9.23 -3.83 -1.85
CA ALA A 104 9.44 -2.73 -2.78
C ALA A 104 9.81 -1.40 -2.09
N MET A 105 9.46 -1.22 -0.81
CA MET A 105 9.69 0.01 -0.05
C MET A 105 11.08 0.04 0.62
N ILE A 106 11.61 -1.12 1.01
CA ILE A 106 12.87 -1.23 1.80
C ILE A 106 14.10 -0.76 0.99
N ASN A 107 14.04 -0.81 -0.33
CA ASN A 107 15.18 -0.45 -1.19
C ASN A 107 15.28 1.05 -1.52
N LEU A 108 14.44 1.91 -0.93
CA LEU A 108 14.35 3.32 -1.31
C LEU A 108 14.28 4.24 -0.07
N ASN A 109 15.24 5.16 0.05
CA ASN A 109 15.28 6.17 1.14
C ASN A 109 14.11 7.18 1.10
N SER A 110 13.45 7.30 -0.06
CA SER A 110 12.23 8.07 -0.29
C SER A 110 11.54 7.50 -1.53
N VAL A 111 10.25 7.18 -1.43
CA VAL A 111 9.47 6.66 -2.57
C VAL A 111 8.56 7.76 -3.11
N GLU A 112 8.83 8.19 -4.34
CA GLU A 112 7.87 8.97 -5.12
C GLU A 112 7.05 8.00 -5.97
N LEU A 113 5.75 7.93 -5.68
CA LEU A 113 4.86 7.05 -6.41
C LEU A 113 4.17 7.83 -7.53
N LEU A 114 4.55 7.51 -8.76
CA LEU A 114 3.68 7.68 -9.91
C LEU A 114 2.75 6.47 -9.94
N LEU A 115 1.46 6.70 -9.72
CA LEU A 115 0.47 5.63 -9.80
C LEU A 115 0.06 5.44 -11.26
N ALA A 116 0.86 4.64 -11.97
CA ALA A 116 0.49 4.14 -13.29
C ALA A 116 -0.30 2.84 -13.11
N VAL A 117 -1.56 2.84 -13.51
CA VAL A 117 -2.39 1.64 -13.49
C VAL A 117 -2.27 0.97 -14.85
N ALA A 118 -1.44 -0.08 -14.94
CA ALA A 118 -1.49 -0.98 -16.08
C ALA A 118 -2.75 -1.87 -15.94
N PRO A 119 -3.54 -2.09 -17.01
CA PRO A 119 -4.60 -3.08 -16.96
C PRO A 119 -3.95 -4.43 -16.67
N THR A 120 -4.26 -4.98 -15.50
CA THR A 120 -3.92 -6.37 -15.17
C THR A 120 -4.75 -7.25 -16.09
N TRP A 121 -4.17 -7.68 -17.22
CA TRP A 121 -4.81 -8.70 -18.04
C TRP A 121 -4.94 -9.99 -17.21
N MET A 122 -6.14 -10.56 -17.38
CA MET A 122 -6.78 -11.69 -16.73
C MET A 122 -5.93 -12.96 -16.66
N GLY A 123 -6.12 -13.72 -15.57
CA GLY A 123 -5.89 -15.18 -15.51
C GLY A 123 -4.52 -15.60 -15.01
#